data_AF-A0A3P7LMW8-F1
#
_entry.id   AF-A0A3P7LMW8-F1
#
_cell.length_a   1.000
_cell.length_b   1.000
_cell.length_c   1.000
_cell.angle_alpha   90.00
_cell.angle_beta   90.00
_cell.angle_gamma   90.00
#
_symmetry.space_group_name_H-M   'P 1'
#
loop_
_entity.id
_entity.type
_entity.pdbx_description
1 polymer ?
#
loop_
_entity_poly.entity_id
_entity_poly.type
_entity_poly.pdbx_seq_one_letter_code
_entity_poly.pdbx_strand_id
1 'polypeptide(L)'
;MALFFQGANDLILEQCSDPSSNSNPEYFLTRHVNFNWRIDFNTKTISACVAYEMIPFDLYTTPDQMLVFDVKDLEISKVCINQMEAKWLLTDGPYPELGNCLKIHLPRQTQSFTLHIEYRTSPQSSALQWLDAAMTADKQKPFLFTQCQSIHARSLFPCQDTPRVKFTYTATVCADPCMTVLMGAKYFMDPNACPSSGQPVHKFEQPMPIPNMRYEDDKLELCIINGGSRGPSQIGPRSRVWAEPSVVGKAAYEFGEVDKIISAAERLCGPYQWGNYDIVVLPPSFPYGGMENPCLTFVTPCLLVSV
;
A
#
# COMPACT_ATOMS: atom_id res chain seq x y z
N MET A 1 35.20 -37.21 -11.01
CA MET A 1 34.73 -37.54 -9.65
C MET A 1 33.33 -36.97 -9.54
N ALA A 2 32.31 -37.80 -9.72
CA ALA A 2 30.91 -37.39 -9.74
C ALA A 2 30.46 -37.11 -8.30
N LEU A 3 29.97 -35.89 -8.03
CA LEU A 3 29.30 -35.55 -6.78
C LEU A 3 27.88 -36.11 -6.86
N PHE A 4 27.65 -37.20 -6.13
CA PHE A 4 26.31 -37.71 -5.86
C PHE A 4 25.62 -36.78 -4.87
N PHE A 5 24.53 -36.12 -5.28
CA PHE A 5 23.59 -35.48 -4.37
C PHE A 5 22.76 -36.59 -3.70
N GLN A 6 22.98 -36.82 -2.40
CA GLN A 6 22.15 -37.72 -1.59
C GLN A 6 20.98 -36.95 -0.97
N GLY A 7 19.81 -37.04 -1.59
CA GLY A 7 18.51 -36.86 -0.93
C GLY A 7 18.09 -35.41 -0.61
N ALA A 8 16.78 -35.23 -0.48
CA ALA A 8 16.12 -33.95 -0.22
C ALA A 8 16.41 -33.32 1.17
N ASN A 9 17.29 -33.93 1.98
CA ASN A 9 17.61 -33.47 3.33
C ASN A 9 18.69 -32.36 3.38
N ASP A 10 19.41 -32.12 2.28
CA ASP A 10 20.42 -31.05 2.19
C ASP A 10 19.85 -29.75 1.59
N LEU A 11 18.54 -29.70 1.28
CA LEU A 11 17.81 -28.48 0.96
C LEU A 11 17.18 -27.91 2.23
N ILE A 12 17.99 -27.63 3.25
CA ILE A 12 17.56 -26.69 4.29
C ILE A 12 17.50 -25.33 3.58
N LEU A 13 16.30 -24.91 3.17
CA LEU A 13 16.07 -23.51 2.82
C LEU A 13 16.56 -22.70 4.02
N GLU A 14 17.67 -21.99 3.83
CA GLU A 14 18.23 -21.10 4.84
C GLU A 14 17.07 -20.22 5.34
N GLN A 15 16.85 -20.15 6.65
CA GLN A 15 15.90 -19.21 7.23
C GLN A 15 16.43 -17.80 6.93
N CYS A 16 16.02 -17.26 5.78
CA CYS A 16 16.35 -15.91 5.37
C CYS A 16 15.52 -14.96 6.23
N SER A 17 16.09 -14.54 7.36
CA SER A 17 15.51 -13.52 8.23
C SER A 17 15.71 -12.14 7.58
N ASP A 18 14.65 -11.35 7.51
CA ASP A 18 14.76 -9.95 7.12
C ASP A 18 15.07 -9.12 8.37
N PRO A 19 16.28 -8.54 8.50
CA PRO A 19 16.67 -7.79 9.68
C PRO A 19 15.87 -6.49 9.86
N SER A 20 15.07 -6.10 8.87
CA SER A 20 14.27 -4.87 8.87
C SER A 20 12.83 -5.10 9.35
N SER A 21 12.43 -6.35 9.61
CA SER A 21 11.06 -6.70 10.04
C SER A 21 11.11 -7.55 11.30
N ASN A 22 10.21 -7.23 12.23
CA ASN A 22 9.98 -8.02 13.44
C ASN A 22 8.84 -9.02 13.26
N SER A 23 8.20 -9.02 12.09
CA SER A 23 7.13 -9.95 11.77
C SER A 23 7.66 -11.37 11.56
N ASN A 24 6.75 -12.34 11.59
CA ASN A 24 7.09 -13.75 11.54
C ASN A 24 6.43 -14.48 10.35
N PRO A 25 6.76 -14.09 9.10
CA PRO A 25 6.14 -14.60 7.87
C PRO A 25 6.40 -16.09 7.60
N GLU A 26 7.34 -16.71 8.30
CA GLU A 26 7.61 -18.15 8.27
C GLU A 26 6.50 -19.00 8.91
N TYR A 27 5.64 -18.40 9.74
CA TYR A 27 4.53 -19.11 10.40
C TYR A 27 3.18 -18.84 9.74
N PHE A 28 2.98 -17.62 9.23
CA PHE A 28 1.71 -17.17 8.68
C PHE A 28 1.93 -16.35 7.41
N LEU A 29 1.19 -16.67 6.37
CA LEU A 29 1.16 -15.93 5.12
C LEU A 29 -0.07 -15.03 5.07
N THR A 30 0.14 -13.74 4.81
CA THR A 30 -0.92 -12.83 4.39
C THR A 30 -1.24 -13.06 2.92
N ARG A 31 -2.44 -13.56 2.60
CA ARG A 31 -2.88 -13.82 1.21
C ARG A 31 -3.56 -12.61 0.57
N HIS A 32 -4.49 -12.01 1.31
CA HIS A 32 -5.31 -10.89 0.85
C HIS A 32 -5.53 -9.90 1.98
N VAL A 33 -5.61 -8.61 1.65
CA VAL A 33 -5.91 -7.54 2.61
C VAL A 33 -7.07 -6.70 2.09
N ASN A 34 -8.10 -6.52 2.91
CA ASN A 34 -9.22 -5.65 2.63
C ASN A 34 -9.15 -4.42 3.53
N PHE A 35 -8.86 -3.27 2.93
CA PHE A 35 -8.76 -1.98 3.60
C PHE A 35 -10.11 -1.27 3.60
N ASN A 36 -10.54 -0.80 4.76
CA ASN A 36 -11.61 0.18 4.90
C ASN A 36 -11.06 1.40 5.63
N TRP A 37 -10.80 2.47 4.88
CA TRP A 37 -10.13 3.67 5.35
C TRP A 37 -11.05 4.87 5.32
N ARG A 38 -11.00 5.68 6.38
CA ARG A 38 -11.64 6.98 6.45
C ARG A 38 -10.58 8.04 6.70
N ILE A 39 -10.46 8.95 5.76
CA ILE A 39 -9.45 10.00 5.74
C ILE A 39 -10.01 11.26 6.40
N ASP A 40 -9.27 11.82 7.35
CA ASP A 40 -9.62 13.09 7.99
C ASP A 40 -8.44 14.07 7.94
N PHE A 41 -8.57 15.08 7.07
CA PHE A 41 -7.58 16.14 6.92
C PHE A 41 -7.49 17.10 8.11
N ASN A 42 -8.56 17.21 8.92
CA ASN A 42 -8.56 18.10 10.09
C ASN A 42 -7.71 17.51 11.21
N THR A 43 -7.88 16.20 11.46
CA THR A 43 -7.08 15.50 12.46
C THR A 43 -5.76 14.96 11.91
N LYS A 44 -5.56 14.98 10.58
CA LYS A 44 -4.40 14.38 9.89
C LYS A 44 -4.24 12.91 10.24
N THR A 45 -5.36 12.17 10.25
CA THR A 45 -5.39 10.74 10.58
C THR A 45 -6.22 9.95 9.59
N ILE A 46 -5.95 8.64 9.54
CA ILE A 46 -6.76 7.64 8.86
C ILE A 46 -7.35 6.73 9.93
N SER A 47 -8.67 6.74 10.07
CA SER A 47 -9.39 5.75 10.88
C SER A 47 -9.70 4.54 10.01
N ALA A 48 -9.32 3.35 10.46
CA ALA A 48 -9.28 2.18 9.61
C ALA A 48 -9.82 0.92 10.27
N CYS A 49 -10.48 0.11 9.46
CA CYS A 49 -10.72 -1.30 9.74
C CYS A 49 -10.11 -2.11 8.59
N VAL A 50 -9.23 -3.04 8.92
CA VAL A 50 -8.53 -3.86 7.93
C VAL A 50 -8.77 -5.34 8.23
N ALA A 51 -9.09 -6.10 7.19
CA ALA A 51 -9.28 -7.55 7.27
C ALA A 51 -8.18 -8.26 6.48
N TYR A 52 -7.52 -9.23 7.09
CA TYR A 52 -6.49 -10.05 6.47
C TYR A 52 -7.02 -11.47 6.30
N GLU A 53 -6.80 -12.04 5.11
CA GLU A 53 -6.91 -13.47 4.89
C GLU A 53 -5.55 -14.11 5.19
N MET A 54 -5.49 -14.88 6.27
CA MET A 54 -4.25 -15.48 6.77
C MET A 54 -4.22 -16.97 6.48
N ILE A 55 -3.07 -17.48 6.07
CA ILE A 55 -2.80 -18.91 5.88
C ILE A 55 -1.71 -19.35 6.87
N PRO A 56 -2.00 -20.27 7.81
CA PRO A 56 -0.97 -20.85 8.66
C PRO A 56 -0.12 -21.85 7.86
N PHE A 57 1.18 -21.91 8.12
CA PHE A 57 2.06 -22.95 7.57
C PHE A 57 2.15 -24.16 8.52
N ASP A 58 1.78 -25.34 8.02
CA ASP A 58 1.63 -26.57 8.79
C ASP A 58 2.93 -27.02 9.52
N LEU A 59 4.10 -26.67 8.98
CA LEU A 59 5.41 -27.12 9.48
C LEU A 59 5.84 -26.44 10.79
N TYR A 60 5.16 -25.38 11.24
CA TYR A 60 5.67 -24.52 12.31
C TYR A 60 4.66 -24.16 13.40
N THR A 61 3.50 -24.83 13.46
CA THR A 61 2.47 -24.55 14.48
C THR A 61 2.74 -25.32 15.79
N THR A 62 3.71 -24.85 16.58
CA THR A 62 3.73 -25.21 18.00
C THR A 62 2.47 -24.66 18.68
N PRO A 63 1.97 -25.32 19.75
CA PRO A 63 0.98 -24.70 20.63
C PRO A 63 1.47 -23.32 21.07
N ASP A 64 0.59 -22.31 21.07
CA ASP A 64 0.82 -20.95 21.58
C ASP A 64 1.71 -20.01 20.75
N GLN A 65 2.02 -20.33 19.48
CA GLN A 65 2.72 -19.40 18.59
C GLN A 65 1.85 -18.14 18.31
N MET A 66 2.41 -16.96 18.61
CA MET A 66 1.75 -15.67 18.29
C MET A 66 2.01 -15.27 16.85
N LEU A 67 1.02 -14.62 16.22
CA LEU A 67 1.24 -13.86 14.99
C LEU A 67 1.82 -12.50 15.33
N VAL A 68 2.84 -12.07 14.60
CA VAL A 68 3.55 -10.82 14.83
C VAL A 68 3.49 -9.96 13.58
N PHE A 69 2.97 -8.74 13.74
CA PHE A 69 3.02 -7.69 12.72
C PHE A 69 3.93 -6.55 13.18
N ASP A 70 4.57 -5.90 12.21
CA ASP A 70 5.25 -4.62 12.37
C ASP A 70 4.21 -3.50 12.49
N VAL A 71 4.40 -2.61 13.46
CA VAL A 71 3.55 -1.45 13.70
C VAL A 71 4.42 -0.26 14.10
N LYS A 72 4.11 0.94 13.60
CA LYS A 72 4.79 2.18 14.03
C LYS A 72 3.83 3.36 14.03
N ASP A 73 3.69 4.04 15.16
CA ASP A 73 2.80 5.21 15.29
C ASP A 73 1.33 4.90 14.91
N LEU A 74 0.84 3.71 15.25
CA LEU A 74 -0.57 3.31 15.09
C LEU A 74 -1.24 3.09 16.45
N GLU A 75 -2.44 3.60 16.60
CA GLU A 75 -3.32 3.32 17.73
C GLU A 75 -4.21 2.13 17.39
N ILE A 76 -3.95 0.96 17.97
CA ILE A 76 -4.76 -0.25 17.77
C ILE A 76 -5.89 -0.26 18.79
N SER A 77 -7.14 -0.31 18.33
CA SER A 77 -8.32 -0.32 19.20
C SER A 77 -8.92 -1.71 19.39
N LYS A 78 -8.86 -2.57 18.37
CA LYS A 78 -9.51 -3.88 18.40
C LYS A 78 -8.83 -4.88 17.47
N VAL A 79 -8.75 -6.13 17.92
CA VAL A 79 -8.29 -7.26 17.10
C VAL A 79 -9.28 -8.41 17.24
N CYS A 80 -9.74 -8.96 16.12
CA CYS A 80 -10.65 -10.12 16.10
C CYS A 80 -10.14 -11.21 15.15
N ILE A 81 -10.30 -12.46 15.54
CA ILE A 81 -10.05 -13.64 14.70
C ILE A 81 -11.41 -14.29 14.43
N ASN A 82 -11.78 -14.43 13.16
CA ASN A 82 -13.10 -14.98 12.75
C ASN A 82 -14.26 -14.32 13.52
N GLN A 83 -14.21 -12.98 13.63
CA GLN A 83 -15.19 -12.13 14.34
C GLN A 83 -15.22 -12.27 15.88
N MET A 84 -14.39 -13.14 16.47
CA MET A 84 -14.23 -13.23 17.92
C MET A 84 -13.06 -12.38 18.38
N GLU A 85 -13.23 -11.66 19.48
CA GLU A 85 -12.17 -10.81 20.04
C GLU A 85 -10.95 -11.65 20.42
N ALA A 86 -9.78 -11.19 19.99
CA ALA A 86 -8.51 -11.86 20.22
C ALA A 86 -7.73 -11.14 21.34
N LYS A 87 -6.93 -11.90 22.09
CA LYS A 87 -5.93 -11.28 22.98
C LYS A 87 -4.74 -10.84 22.15
N TRP A 88 -4.29 -9.61 22.35
CA TRP A 88 -3.14 -9.05 21.68
C TRP A 88 -2.35 -8.16 22.63
N LEU A 89 -1.10 -7.90 22.28
CA LEU A 89 -0.21 -7.03 23.03
C LEU A 89 0.72 -6.30 22.07
N LEU A 90 0.99 -5.03 22.40
CA LEU A 90 1.99 -4.23 21.72
C LEU A 90 3.28 -4.29 22.55
N THR A 91 4.38 -4.72 21.95
CA THR A 91 5.70 -4.71 22.59
C THR A 91 6.68 -3.87 21.79
N ASP A 92 7.67 -3.31 22.46
CA ASP A 92 8.80 -2.67 21.78
C ASP A 92 9.53 -3.69 20.89
N GLY A 93 9.91 -3.24 19.69
CA GLY A 93 10.82 -3.97 18.83
C GLY A 93 12.24 -3.97 19.42
N PRO A 94 13.13 -4.82 18.89
CA PRO A 94 14.55 -4.86 19.30
C PRO A 94 15.28 -3.55 18.99
N TYR A 95 14.79 -2.77 18.02
CA TYR A 95 15.33 -1.48 17.61
C TYR A 95 14.20 -0.45 17.53
N PRO A 96 14.30 0.72 18.20
CA PRO A 96 13.27 1.76 18.17
C PRO A 96 12.91 2.24 16.77
N GLU A 97 13.86 2.24 15.85
CA GLU A 97 13.70 2.72 14.48
C GLU A 97 12.69 1.86 13.69
N LEU A 98 12.63 0.55 13.99
CA LEU A 98 11.74 -0.41 13.36
C LEU A 98 10.30 -0.34 13.88
N GLY A 99 10.07 0.35 14.99
CA GLY A 99 8.76 0.45 15.65
C GLY A 99 8.48 -0.70 16.62
N ASN A 100 7.20 -0.95 16.83
CA ASN A 100 6.67 -1.93 17.77
C ASN A 100 6.25 -3.23 17.05
N CYS A 101 6.11 -4.28 17.84
CA CYS A 101 5.54 -5.56 17.42
C CYS A 101 4.11 -5.69 17.96
N LEU A 102 3.13 -5.81 17.06
CA LEU A 102 1.79 -6.23 17.42
C LEU A 102 1.75 -7.76 17.46
N LYS A 103 1.66 -8.32 18.67
CA LYS A 103 1.63 -9.76 18.91
C LYS A 103 0.21 -10.20 19.22
N ILE A 104 -0.31 -11.12 18.41
CA ILE A 104 -1.71 -11.58 18.46
C ILE A 104 -1.70 -13.04 18.88
N HIS A 105 -2.39 -13.34 19.97
CA HIS A 105 -2.54 -14.70 20.47
C HIS A 105 -3.55 -15.44 19.60
N LEU A 106 -3.11 -16.57 19.03
CA LEU A 106 -3.91 -17.41 18.17
C LEU A 106 -4.06 -18.79 18.82
N PRO A 107 -5.30 -19.32 18.97
CA PRO A 107 -5.45 -20.75 19.18
C PRO A 107 -4.94 -21.48 17.94
N ARG A 108 -4.49 -22.73 18.09
CA ARG A 108 -3.91 -23.52 16.98
C ARG A 108 -4.80 -23.43 15.72
N GLN A 109 -4.27 -22.79 14.68
CA GLN A 109 -4.94 -22.68 13.38
C GLN A 109 -4.41 -23.76 12.46
N THR A 110 -5.32 -24.55 11.89
CA THR A 110 -5.00 -25.61 10.89
C THR A 110 -5.61 -25.30 9.52
N GLN A 111 -6.32 -24.18 9.43
CA GLN A 111 -6.99 -23.72 8.22
C GLN A 111 -6.82 -22.21 8.11
N SER A 112 -7.10 -21.68 6.92
CA SER A 112 -7.15 -20.24 6.70
C SER A 112 -8.17 -19.56 7.61
N PHE A 113 -7.86 -18.36 8.08
CA PHE A 113 -8.72 -17.60 8.97
C PHE A 113 -8.71 -16.12 8.58
N THR A 114 -9.71 -15.38 9.05
CA THR A 114 -9.78 -13.94 8.85
C THR A 114 -9.38 -13.23 10.13
N LEU A 115 -8.42 -12.32 10.02
CA LEU A 115 -8.00 -11.43 11.08
C LEU A 115 -8.54 -10.02 10.79
N HIS A 116 -9.21 -9.41 11.75
CA HIS A 116 -9.68 -8.03 11.66
C HIS A 116 -8.94 -7.17 12.66
N ILE A 117 -8.46 -6.00 12.22
CA ILE A 117 -7.83 -5.02 13.09
C ILE A 117 -8.49 -3.66 12.86
N GLU A 118 -8.98 -3.06 13.94
CA GLU A 118 -9.39 -1.65 13.95
C GLU A 118 -8.24 -0.82 14.51
N TYR A 119 -7.88 0.24 13.80
CA TYR A 119 -6.77 1.10 14.18
C TYR A 119 -6.93 2.51 13.65
N ARG A 120 -6.08 3.41 14.15
CA ARG A 120 -5.95 4.78 13.66
C ARG A 120 -4.49 5.14 13.43
N THR A 121 -4.20 5.81 12.33
CA THR A 121 -2.85 6.36 12.09
C THR A 121 -2.61 7.61 12.92
N SER A 122 -1.34 7.85 13.23
CA SER A 122 -0.89 9.09 13.87
C SER A 122 -0.63 10.21 12.85
N PRO A 123 -0.81 11.50 13.21
CA PRO A 123 -0.29 12.62 12.43
C PRO A 123 1.24 12.60 12.26
N GLN A 124 1.95 11.85 13.11
CA GLN A 124 3.39 11.63 13.02
C GLN A 124 3.76 10.40 12.16
N SER A 125 2.77 9.75 11.52
CA SER A 125 3.01 8.59 10.65
C SER A 125 4.10 8.90 9.63
N SER A 126 5.14 8.08 9.65
CA SER A 126 6.26 8.20 8.71
C SER A 126 5.89 7.83 7.28
N ALA A 127 4.72 7.22 7.07
CA ALA A 127 4.22 6.83 5.76
C ALA A 127 3.39 7.94 5.08
N LEU A 128 2.89 8.92 5.84
CA LEU A 128 1.86 9.86 5.39
C LEU A 128 2.42 11.28 5.33
N GLN A 129 2.27 11.93 4.19
CA GLN A 129 2.60 13.34 4.05
C GLN A 129 1.34 14.18 3.82
N TRP A 130 0.91 14.86 4.89
CA TRP A 130 -0.23 15.75 4.88
C TRP A 130 0.21 17.18 4.52
N LEU A 131 -0.31 17.70 3.43
CA LEU A 131 -0.02 19.05 2.95
C LEU A 131 -1.22 19.96 3.15
N ASP A 132 -0.98 21.10 3.78
CA ASP A 132 -1.98 22.16 3.83
C ASP A 132 -2.11 22.82 2.46
N ALA A 133 -3.23 23.51 2.21
CA ALA A 133 -3.51 24.12 0.91
C ALA A 133 -2.36 25.00 0.40
N ALA A 134 -1.72 25.80 1.26
CA ALA A 134 -0.62 26.68 0.85
C ALA A 134 0.61 25.95 0.24
N MET A 135 0.75 24.64 0.49
CA MET A 135 1.84 23.80 0.00
C MET A 135 1.51 23.09 -1.33
N THR A 136 0.28 23.19 -1.81
CA THR A 136 -0.14 22.63 -3.11
C THR A 136 0.08 23.63 -4.24
N ALA A 137 0.15 23.16 -5.48
CA ALA A 137 0.42 24.00 -6.65
C ALA A 137 -0.68 25.06 -6.85
N ASP A 138 -1.94 24.68 -6.68
CA ASP A 138 -3.09 25.56 -6.85
C ASP A 138 -3.39 26.43 -5.61
N LYS A 139 -2.83 26.06 -4.46
CA LYS A 139 -3.02 26.73 -3.16
C LYS A 139 -4.46 26.76 -2.63
N GLN A 140 -5.35 25.94 -3.19
CA GLN A 140 -6.79 25.96 -2.88
C GLN A 140 -7.23 24.89 -1.87
N LYS A 141 -6.60 23.71 -1.90
CA LYS A 141 -7.06 22.50 -1.18
C LYS A 141 -5.87 21.74 -0.61
N PRO A 142 -6.03 21.03 0.52
CA PRO A 142 -4.99 20.17 1.06
C PRO A 142 -4.75 18.95 0.18
N PHE A 143 -3.65 18.25 0.43
CA PHE A 143 -3.21 17.07 -0.33
C PHE A 143 -2.67 16.01 0.63
N LEU A 144 -2.89 14.74 0.33
CA LEU A 144 -2.27 13.64 1.06
C LEU A 144 -1.61 12.69 0.06
N PHE A 145 -0.39 12.25 0.34
CA PHE A 145 0.18 11.08 -0.33
C PHE A 145 0.90 10.19 0.68
N THR A 146 1.00 8.91 0.33
CA THR A 146 1.81 7.95 1.06
C THR A 146 3.15 7.75 0.38
N GLN A 147 4.16 7.39 1.17
CA GLN A 147 5.38 6.76 0.69
C GLN A 147 5.70 5.60 1.63
N CYS A 148 5.62 4.37 1.14
CA CYS A 148 5.80 3.19 1.99
C CYS A 148 7.25 2.69 1.99
N GLN A 149 8.00 2.88 0.88
CA GLN A 149 9.39 2.45 0.83
C GLN A 149 10.29 3.34 1.71
N SER A 150 11.18 2.80 2.53
CA SER A 150 11.44 1.36 2.71
C SER A 150 10.46 0.72 3.70
N ILE A 151 10.54 1.02 4.98
CA ILE A 151 9.80 0.26 6.00
C ILE A 151 8.71 1.09 6.65
N HIS A 152 7.98 1.86 5.84
CA HIS A 152 6.96 2.78 6.33
C HIS A 152 5.54 2.19 6.21
N ALA A 153 5.34 1.07 5.51
CA ALA A 153 4.02 0.43 5.44
C ALA A 153 3.46 0.10 6.85
N ARG A 154 4.33 -0.30 7.79
CA ARG A 154 4.00 -0.49 9.22
C ARG A 154 3.46 0.76 9.93
N SER A 155 3.67 1.94 9.36
CA SER A 155 3.16 3.22 9.85
C SER A 155 1.88 3.68 9.14
N LEU A 156 1.43 2.91 8.15
CA LEU A 156 0.14 3.07 7.47
C LEU A 156 -0.88 2.02 7.93
N PHE A 157 -0.45 0.77 8.14
CA PHE A 157 -1.29 -0.32 8.63
C PHE A 157 -0.45 -1.43 9.31
N PRO A 158 -1.00 -2.22 10.24
CA PRO A 158 -0.29 -3.32 10.88
C PRO A 158 0.01 -4.44 9.87
N CYS A 159 1.26 -4.77 9.61
CA CYS A 159 1.56 -5.73 8.56
C CYS A 159 2.85 -6.50 8.74
N GLN A 160 3.06 -7.53 7.91
CA GLN A 160 4.36 -8.17 7.76
C GLN A 160 5.19 -7.28 6.82
N ASP A 161 5.87 -6.27 7.37
CA ASP A 161 6.51 -5.21 6.59
C ASP A 161 7.90 -5.65 6.10
N THR A 162 7.87 -6.65 5.24
CA THR A 162 9.02 -7.33 4.65
C THR A 162 8.75 -7.63 3.18
N PRO A 163 9.76 -7.56 2.31
CA PRO A 163 9.62 -7.93 0.90
C PRO A 163 9.31 -9.39 0.63
N ARG A 164 9.44 -10.24 1.66
CA ARG A 164 9.17 -11.68 1.56
C ARG A 164 7.68 -11.99 1.44
N VAL A 165 6.81 -11.06 1.86
CA VAL A 165 5.36 -11.25 1.86
C VAL A 165 4.75 -10.46 0.70
N LYS A 166 3.99 -11.15 -0.15
CA LYS A 166 3.15 -10.56 -1.19
C LYS A 166 1.69 -10.89 -0.93
N PHE A 167 0.81 -9.91 -1.12
CA PHE A 167 -0.64 -10.10 -1.00
C PHE A 167 -1.38 -9.34 -2.09
N THR A 168 -2.59 -9.82 -2.37
CA THR A 168 -3.58 -9.06 -3.15
C THR A 168 -4.35 -8.15 -2.22
N TYR A 169 -4.95 -7.07 -2.72
CA TYR A 169 -5.74 -6.21 -1.85
C TYR A 169 -6.98 -5.63 -2.52
N THR A 170 -7.95 -5.35 -1.68
CA THR A 170 -9.10 -4.49 -1.98
C THR A 170 -9.08 -3.31 -1.03
N ALA A 171 -9.51 -2.15 -1.50
CA ALA A 171 -9.58 -0.96 -0.66
C ALA A 171 -10.88 -0.21 -0.87
N THR A 172 -11.51 0.18 0.23
CA THR A 172 -12.64 1.09 0.31
C THR A 172 -12.18 2.33 1.05
N VAL A 173 -12.09 3.46 0.35
CA VAL A 173 -11.57 4.72 0.90
C VAL A 173 -12.68 5.75 0.92
N CYS A 174 -12.98 6.25 2.10
CA CYS A 174 -13.91 7.34 2.35
C CYS A 174 -13.11 8.64 2.57
N ALA A 175 -13.36 9.64 1.72
CA ALA A 175 -12.68 10.93 1.74
C ALA A 175 -13.69 12.07 1.54
N ASP A 176 -13.23 13.33 1.55
CA ASP A 176 -14.09 14.49 1.27
C ASP A 176 -14.61 14.45 -0.19
N PRO A 177 -15.91 14.76 -0.45
CA PRO A 177 -16.50 14.85 -1.81
C PRO A 177 -15.73 15.70 -2.81
N CYS A 178 -15.02 16.72 -2.34
CA CYS A 178 -14.24 17.61 -3.18
C CYS A 178 -12.86 17.05 -3.56
N MET A 179 -12.50 15.87 -3.07
CA MET A 179 -11.20 15.23 -3.29
C MET A 179 -11.32 14.03 -4.22
N THR A 180 -10.25 13.75 -4.96
CA THR A 180 -10.12 12.54 -5.75
C THR A 180 -9.11 11.62 -5.08
N VAL A 181 -9.53 10.39 -4.83
CA VAL A 181 -8.68 9.34 -4.30
C VAL A 181 -8.12 8.52 -5.46
N LEU A 182 -6.82 8.28 -5.43
CA LEU A 182 -6.06 7.45 -6.35
C LEU A 182 -5.25 6.42 -5.54
N MET A 183 -5.13 5.21 -6.05
CA MET A 183 -4.32 4.16 -5.44
C MET A 183 -3.58 3.38 -6.52
N GLY A 184 -2.52 2.67 -6.13
CA GLY A 184 -1.79 1.71 -6.98
C GLY A 184 -2.59 0.44 -7.34
N ALA A 185 -3.85 0.61 -7.74
CA ALA A 185 -4.83 -0.44 -7.98
C ALA A 185 -5.84 -0.04 -9.05
N LYS A 186 -6.56 -1.03 -9.59
CA LYS A 186 -7.64 -0.80 -10.54
C LYS A 186 -8.84 -0.22 -9.79
N TYR A 187 -9.38 0.89 -10.28
CA TYR A 187 -10.62 1.47 -9.77
C TYR A 187 -11.81 0.62 -10.21
N PHE A 188 -12.63 0.16 -9.27
CA PHE A 188 -13.83 -0.64 -9.54
C PHE A 188 -15.02 -0.03 -8.79
N MET A 189 -15.93 0.65 -9.50
CA MET A 189 -17.20 1.06 -8.90
C MET A 189 -18.19 -0.10 -8.86
N ASP A 190 -18.79 -0.32 -7.70
CA ASP A 190 -20.02 -1.11 -7.57
C ASP A 190 -21.22 -0.18 -7.82
N PRO A 191 -22.09 -0.43 -8.83
CA PRO A 191 -23.21 0.43 -9.18
C PRO A 191 -24.26 0.67 -8.08
N ASN A 192 -24.15 0.02 -6.91
CA ASN A 192 -25.11 0.14 -5.80
C ASN A 192 -24.58 0.81 -4.52
N ALA A 193 -23.35 1.35 -4.49
CA ALA A 193 -22.69 1.78 -3.27
C ALA A 193 -22.49 3.31 -3.17
N CYS A 194 -23.57 4.09 -3.21
CA CYS A 194 -23.57 5.40 -2.54
C CYS A 194 -24.03 5.16 -1.10
N PRO A 195 -23.18 5.34 -0.06
CA PRO A 195 -23.70 5.38 1.29
C PRO A 195 -24.62 6.60 1.43
N SER A 196 -25.71 6.42 2.15
CA SER A 196 -26.67 7.43 2.59
C SER A 196 -26.06 8.55 3.47
N SER A 197 -24.72 8.66 3.54
CA SER A 197 -23.95 9.53 4.42
C SER A 197 -22.85 10.30 3.68
N GLY A 198 -23.22 11.13 2.70
CA GLY A 198 -22.54 12.38 2.32
C GLY A 198 -21.06 12.42 1.90
N GLN A 199 -20.26 11.35 2.06
CA GLN A 199 -18.85 11.28 1.64
C GLN A 199 -18.66 10.27 0.51
N PRO A 200 -17.88 10.58 -0.55
CA PRO A 200 -17.60 9.66 -1.63
C PRO A 200 -16.83 8.45 -1.09
N VAL A 201 -17.25 7.29 -1.58
CA VAL A 201 -16.56 6.03 -1.31
C VAL A 201 -15.90 5.58 -2.59
N HIS A 202 -14.58 5.47 -2.55
CA HIS A 202 -13.75 5.00 -3.66
C HIS A 202 -13.37 3.56 -3.40
N LYS A 203 -13.57 2.69 -4.40
CA LYS A 203 -13.27 1.27 -4.31
C LYS A 203 -12.18 0.89 -5.30
N PHE A 204 -11.19 0.15 -4.82
CA PHE A 204 -10.03 -0.29 -5.59
C PHE A 204 -9.76 -1.77 -5.40
N GLU A 205 -9.22 -2.41 -6.43
CA GLU A 205 -8.80 -3.80 -6.43
C GLU A 205 -7.43 -3.95 -7.08
N GLN A 206 -6.52 -4.63 -6.38
CA GLN A 206 -5.23 -5.09 -6.90
C GLN A 206 -5.24 -6.62 -6.91
N PRO A 207 -5.57 -7.23 -8.07
CA PRO A 207 -5.68 -8.69 -8.17
C PRO A 207 -4.31 -9.37 -8.28
N MET A 208 -3.24 -8.64 -8.53
CA MET A 208 -1.88 -9.18 -8.58
C MET A 208 -1.21 -9.07 -7.20
N PRO A 209 -0.57 -10.12 -6.68
CA PRO A 209 0.11 -10.04 -5.40
C PRO A 209 1.27 -9.04 -5.44
N ILE A 210 1.20 -8.00 -4.61
CA ILE A 210 2.24 -6.99 -4.45
C ILE A 210 2.95 -7.18 -3.12
N PRO A 211 4.28 -7.03 -3.03
CA PRO A 211 4.96 -7.06 -1.76
C PRO A 211 4.71 -5.78 -0.93
N ASN A 212 4.88 -5.87 0.39
CA ASN A 212 4.92 -4.65 1.23
C ASN A 212 6.18 -3.82 0.98
N MET A 213 7.23 -4.48 0.50
CA MET A 213 8.53 -3.90 0.27
C MET A 213 9.24 -4.66 -0.85
N ARG A 214 10.07 -4.05 -1.68
CA ARG A 214 11.08 -4.80 -2.47
C ARG A 214 12.14 -3.82 -2.94
N TYR A 215 13.31 -4.37 -3.25
CA TYR A 215 14.36 -3.67 -3.98
C TYR A 215 13.91 -3.25 -5.39
N GLU A 216 12.92 -3.91 -5.97
CA GLU A 216 12.27 -3.54 -7.24
C GLU A 216 10.83 -4.05 -7.21
N ASP A 217 9.89 -3.13 -7.41
CA ASP A 217 8.53 -3.33 -7.92
C ASP A 217 7.40 -3.71 -6.93
N ASP A 218 6.40 -2.83 -6.94
CA ASP A 218 5.00 -2.95 -6.49
C ASP A 218 4.68 -2.65 -5.01
N LYS A 219 3.95 -1.55 -4.73
CA LYS A 219 3.65 -1.07 -3.37
C LYS A 219 2.19 -0.62 -3.18
N LEU A 220 1.70 -0.76 -1.95
CA LEU A 220 0.43 -0.18 -1.50
C LEU A 220 0.63 1.32 -1.27
N GLU A 221 0.34 2.13 -2.27
CA GLU A 221 0.38 3.59 -2.14
C GLU A 221 -0.95 4.25 -2.48
N LEU A 222 -1.29 5.26 -1.69
CA LEU A 222 -2.48 6.09 -1.71
C LEU A 222 -2.07 7.53 -2.00
N CYS A 223 -2.74 8.15 -2.97
CA CYS A 223 -2.64 9.58 -3.23
C CYS A 223 -4.05 10.18 -3.23
N ILE A 224 -4.22 11.28 -2.52
CA ILE A 224 -5.45 12.06 -2.48
C ILE A 224 -5.12 13.45 -2.97
N ILE A 225 -5.62 13.72 -4.16
CA ILE A 225 -5.38 14.94 -4.90
C ILE A 225 -6.67 15.73 -5.02
N ASN A 226 -6.53 17.05 -5.10
CA ASN A 226 -7.61 17.89 -5.58
C ASN A 226 -7.90 17.55 -7.05
N GLY A 227 -8.94 16.78 -7.30
CA GLY A 227 -9.36 16.44 -8.66
C GLY A 227 -9.89 17.63 -9.45
N GLY A 228 -10.15 18.78 -8.80
CA GLY A 228 -10.72 19.95 -9.43
C GLY A 228 -11.92 19.64 -10.33
N SER A 229 -12.23 20.54 -11.26
CA SER A 229 -13.17 20.27 -12.35
C SER A 229 -12.50 19.56 -13.55
N ARG A 230 -11.17 19.50 -13.56
CA ARG A 230 -10.36 18.87 -14.61
C ARG A 230 -9.85 17.54 -14.09
N GLY A 231 -10.54 16.46 -14.46
CA GLY A 231 -10.09 15.10 -14.23
C GLY A 231 -8.78 14.77 -14.97
N PRO A 232 -8.40 13.48 -15.06
CA PRO A 232 -7.15 13.08 -15.67
C PRO A 232 -7.08 13.47 -17.15
N SER A 233 -5.87 13.72 -17.64
CA SER A 233 -5.61 13.86 -19.08
C SER A 233 -5.18 12.53 -19.67
N GLN A 234 -5.83 12.09 -20.74
CA GLN A 234 -5.39 10.91 -21.49
C GLN A 234 -4.08 11.25 -22.24
N ILE A 235 -3.04 10.45 -22.04
CA ILE A 235 -1.71 10.64 -22.67
C ILE A 235 -1.31 9.50 -23.62
N GLY A 236 -2.09 8.43 -23.65
CA GLY A 236 -1.93 7.35 -24.64
C GLY A 236 -3.04 6.30 -24.50
N PRO A 237 -3.02 5.18 -25.26
CA PRO A 237 -4.08 4.18 -25.26
C PRO A 237 -4.38 3.54 -23.89
N ARG A 238 -3.39 3.43 -23.00
CA ARG A 238 -3.52 2.79 -21.68
C ARG A 238 -2.95 3.62 -20.53
N SER A 239 -2.68 4.89 -20.80
CA SER A 239 -2.03 5.80 -19.88
C SER A 239 -2.77 7.12 -19.72
N ARG A 240 -2.93 7.52 -18.47
CA ARG A 240 -3.47 8.82 -18.06
C ARG A 240 -2.50 9.53 -17.14
N VAL A 241 -2.53 10.86 -17.16
CA VAL A 241 -1.83 11.67 -16.18
C VAL A 241 -2.79 12.38 -15.25
N TRP A 242 -2.49 12.30 -13.96
CA TRP A 242 -3.18 12.96 -12.86
C TRP A 242 -2.27 14.05 -12.30
N ALA A 243 -2.81 15.24 -12.08
CA ALA A 243 -2.10 16.33 -11.42
C ALA A 243 -3.12 17.38 -10.97
N GLU A 244 -2.67 18.40 -10.24
CA GLU A 244 -3.50 19.55 -9.94
C GLU A 244 -3.94 20.26 -11.25
N PRO A 245 -5.14 20.89 -11.28
CA PRO A 245 -5.68 21.56 -12.46
C PRO A 245 -4.74 22.53 -13.20
N SER A 246 -3.85 23.24 -12.49
CA SER A 246 -2.84 24.11 -13.12
C SER A 246 -1.67 23.37 -13.77
N VAL A 247 -1.42 22.12 -13.35
CA VAL A 247 -0.24 21.31 -13.72
C VAL A 247 -0.57 20.28 -14.81
N VAL A 248 -1.80 19.75 -14.81
CA VAL A 248 -2.20 18.60 -15.66
C VAL A 248 -1.94 18.81 -17.16
N GLY A 249 -2.07 20.05 -17.66
CA GLY A 249 -1.80 20.36 -19.07
C GLY A 249 -0.32 20.21 -19.44
N LYS A 250 0.58 20.71 -18.58
CA LYS A 250 2.03 20.57 -18.77
C LYS A 250 2.46 19.11 -18.63
N ALA A 251 1.90 18.43 -17.63
CA ALA A 251 2.15 17.01 -17.41
C ALA A 251 1.70 16.15 -18.61
N ALA A 252 0.56 16.48 -19.22
CA ALA A 252 0.08 15.75 -20.39
C ALA A 252 1.01 15.92 -21.61
N TYR A 253 1.59 17.11 -21.78
CA TYR A 253 2.58 17.34 -22.83
C TYR A 253 3.88 16.58 -22.55
N GLU A 254 4.44 16.73 -21.35
CA GLU A 254 5.73 16.14 -20.96
C GLU A 254 5.71 14.60 -21.04
N PHE A 255 4.59 13.98 -20.63
CA PHE A 255 4.46 12.51 -20.60
C PHE A 255 3.71 11.93 -21.81
N GLY A 256 3.44 12.73 -22.85
CA GLY A 256 2.66 12.31 -24.02
C GLY A 256 3.26 11.15 -24.83
N GLU A 257 4.54 10.82 -24.63
CA GLU A 257 5.22 9.72 -25.30
C GLU A 257 5.35 8.44 -24.46
N VAL A 258 4.73 8.38 -23.27
CA VAL A 258 4.89 7.27 -22.32
C VAL A 258 4.58 5.91 -22.94
N ASP A 259 3.54 5.80 -23.78
CA ASP A 259 3.16 4.52 -24.37
C ASP A 259 4.19 4.00 -25.39
N LYS A 260 5.04 4.87 -25.97
CA LYS A 260 6.19 4.45 -26.78
C LYS A 260 7.26 3.79 -25.91
N ILE A 261 7.47 4.33 -24.70
CA ILE A 261 8.41 3.79 -23.71
C ILE A 261 7.90 2.43 -23.22
N ILE A 262 6.61 2.31 -22.86
CA ILE A 262 6.03 1.04 -22.43
C ILE A 262 6.13 0.00 -23.55
N SER A 263 5.82 0.37 -24.79
CA SER A 263 5.94 -0.55 -25.94
C SER A 263 7.39 -1.00 -26.17
N ALA A 264 8.38 -0.15 -25.89
CA ALA A 264 9.79 -0.52 -25.96
C ALA A 264 10.17 -1.48 -24.82
N ALA A 265 9.73 -1.21 -23.60
CA ALA A 265 9.93 -2.09 -22.46
C ALA A 265 9.30 -3.47 -22.70
N GLU A 266 8.10 -3.53 -23.28
CA GLU A 266 7.43 -4.81 -23.58
C GLU A 266 8.19 -5.68 -24.59
N ARG A 267 8.85 -5.05 -25.57
CA ARG A 267 9.71 -5.76 -26.52
C ARG A 267 10.96 -6.33 -25.88
N LEU A 268 11.45 -5.72 -24.80
CA LEU A 268 12.68 -6.13 -24.12
C LEU A 268 12.42 -7.13 -22.99
N CYS A 269 11.37 -6.89 -22.20
CA CYS A 269 11.11 -7.58 -20.94
C CYS A 269 9.89 -8.51 -20.97
N GLY A 270 9.12 -8.49 -22.06
CA GLY A 270 7.85 -9.19 -22.17
C GLY A 270 6.64 -8.33 -21.80
N PRO A 271 5.42 -8.88 -21.93
CA PRO A 271 4.18 -8.11 -21.86
C PRO A 271 3.93 -7.44 -20.51
N TYR A 272 3.41 -6.21 -20.53
CA TYR A 272 3.04 -5.45 -19.32
C TYR A 272 1.80 -6.07 -18.66
N GLN A 273 1.94 -6.48 -17.39
CA GLN A 273 0.91 -7.28 -16.71
C GLN A 273 -0.19 -6.43 -16.05
N TRP A 274 0.11 -5.20 -15.64
CA TRP A 274 -0.75 -4.42 -14.74
C TRP A 274 -1.97 -3.76 -15.41
N GLY A 275 -2.07 -3.85 -16.74
CA GLY A 275 -3.15 -3.25 -17.53
C GLY A 275 -2.87 -1.77 -17.83
N ASN A 276 -3.35 -0.87 -16.97
CA ASN A 276 -3.13 0.57 -17.14
C ASN A 276 -1.78 1.01 -16.59
N TYR A 277 -1.23 2.08 -17.14
CA TYR A 277 -0.05 2.76 -16.62
C TYR A 277 -0.38 4.25 -16.48
N ASP A 278 -0.96 4.62 -15.34
CA ASP A 278 -1.22 6.02 -15.03
C ASP A 278 -0.01 6.65 -14.32
N ILE A 279 0.14 7.96 -14.48
CA ILE A 279 1.15 8.78 -13.82
C ILE A 279 0.43 9.81 -12.95
N VAL A 280 0.89 10.05 -11.73
CA VAL A 280 0.47 11.20 -10.92
C VAL A 280 1.66 12.11 -10.64
N VAL A 281 1.52 13.38 -11.02
CA VAL A 281 2.48 14.42 -10.67
C VAL A 281 2.14 14.94 -9.28
N LEU A 282 3.04 14.70 -8.34
CA LEU A 282 2.86 15.11 -6.94
C LEU A 282 3.24 16.58 -6.73
N PRO A 283 2.94 17.16 -5.55
CA PRO A 283 3.39 18.49 -5.18
C PRO A 283 4.92 18.58 -5.07
N PRO A 284 5.51 19.80 -5.11
CA PRO A 284 6.96 19.99 -5.04
C PRO A 284 7.63 19.46 -3.77
N SER A 285 6.87 19.15 -2.73
CA SER A 285 7.36 18.54 -1.50
C SER A 285 7.61 17.04 -1.61
N PHE A 286 7.30 16.40 -2.75
CA PHE A 286 7.57 15.00 -2.97
C PHE A 286 9.09 14.75 -2.93
N PRO A 287 9.58 13.88 -2.02
CA PRO A 287 11.00 13.81 -1.70
C PRO A 287 11.86 13.05 -2.73
N TYR A 288 11.25 12.40 -3.72
CA TYR A 288 11.95 11.55 -4.70
C TYR A 288 11.72 12.00 -6.14
N GLY A 289 12.50 11.44 -7.08
CA GLY A 289 12.28 11.67 -8.52
C GLY A 289 11.00 10.98 -9.03
N GLY A 290 10.75 9.76 -8.56
CA GLY A 290 9.55 9.01 -8.86
C GLY A 290 9.44 7.78 -7.96
N MET A 291 8.28 7.13 -8.00
CA MET A 291 7.98 5.92 -7.23
C MET A 291 7.05 5.01 -8.06
N GLU A 292 7.49 3.77 -8.26
CA GLU A 292 6.98 2.76 -9.20
C GLU A 292 5.68 2.05 -8.75
N ASN A 293 4.67 2.78 -8.30
CA ASN A 293 3.45 2.12 -7.83
C ASN A 293 2.69 1.44 -8.98
N PRO A 294 2.18 0.21 -8.76
CA PRO A 294 1.45 -0.53 -9.77
C PRO A 294 0.28 0.28 -10.27
N CYS A 295 0.07 0.32 -11.58
CA CYS A 295 -0.99 1.09 -12.23
C CYS A 295 -0.94 2.63 -12.05
N LEU A 296 -0.13 3.20 -11.15
CA LEU A 296 -0.14 4.62 -10.81
C LEU A 296 1.25 5.14 -10.36
N THR A 297 2.16 5.37 -11.29
CA THR A 297 3.50 5.87 -10.98
C THR A 297 3.47 7.29 -10.42
N PHE A 298 4.13 7.53 -9.29
CA PHE A 298 4.27 8.87 -8.71
C PHE A 298 5.51 9.53 -9.29
N VAL A 299 5.43 10.82 -9.62
CA VAL A 299 6.57 11.59 -10.13
C VAL A 299 6.65 12.98 -9.53
N THR A 300 7.88 13.50 -9.44
CA THR A 300 8.14 14.89 -9.04
C THR A 300 7.73 15.88 -10.12
N PRO A 301 7.23 17.08 -9.75
CA PRO A 301 6.95 18.13 -10.72
C PRO A 301 8.23 18.72 -11.32
N CYS A 302 9.42 18.43 -10.77
CA CYS A 302 10.70 18.83 -11.35
C CYS A 302 10.98 18.19 -12.73
N LEU A 303 10.22 17.15 -13.13
CA LEU A 303 10.30 16.58 -14.48
C LEU A 303 9.61 17.45 -15.54
N LEU A 304 8.79 18.41 -15.13
CA LEU A 304 8.06 19.29 -16.05
C LEU A 304 8.98 20.43 -16.50
N VAL A 305 9.77 20.17 -17.55
CA VAL A 305 10.79 21.11 -18.07
C VAL A 305 10.30 21.90 -19.29
N SER A 306 9.19 21.47 -19.90
CA SER A 306 8.60 22.16 -21.05
C SER A 306 7.93 23.47 -20.63
N VAL A 307 8.38 24.58 -21.24
CA VAL A 307 7.90 25.96 -21.03
C VAL A 307 6.67 26.25 -21.87
#